data_AF-A0A970TPD5-F1
#
_entry.id   AF-A0A970TPD5-F1
#
_cell.length_a   1.000
_cell.length_b   1.000
_cell.length_c   1.000
_cell.angle_alpha   90.00
_cell.angle_beta   90.00
_cell.angle_gamma   90.00
#
_symmetry.space_group_name_H-M   'P 1'
#
loop_
_entity.id
_entity.type
_entity.pdbx_description
1 polymer ?
#
loop_
_entity_poly.entity_id
_entity_poly.type
_entity_poly.pdbx_seq_one_letter_code
_entity_poly.pdbx_strand_id
1 'polypeptide(L)'
;MKKKVFKSYVFLSNCLWNFFLLFKKSLALDSSEAQALNFFNYKKQLELVFKNCGSLILSNDCGGGSESYINLLLEENSSLKELAILKYNYRKGYFFLRKNPNSAKEKKNSYVFPKYLFKEIYKAAFKNSRQIIINNIAFFSEPIFLINQLVKQKLEDKPLIYIVNDYFSICPSFFLLNYKGIYCDIPEIEICKKCLKKNNLDFIVNIERDIEKWRKKWLQFLGKCDEIRVFSESSSMLMKKAYPEISDKILKIKPNYPKAF
;
A
#
# COMPACT_ATOMS: atom_id res chain seq x y z
N MET A 1 -48.47 -10.67 6.59
CA MET A 1 -47.19 -9.91 6.68
C MET A 1 -45.94 -10.73 6.29
N LYS A 2 -45.92 -11.47 5.16
CA LYS A 2 -44.74 -12.26 4.73
C LYS A 2 -44.50 -12.25 3.20
N LYS A 3 -44.44 -11.08 2.56
CA LYS A 3 -44.11 -10.98 1.11
C LYS A 3 -43.14 -9.87 0.70
N LYS A 4 -42.61 -9.05 1.62
CA LYS A 4 -41.67 -7.94 1.28
C LYS A 4 -40.18 -8.25 1.48
N VAL A 5 -39.80 -9.35 2.12
CA VAL A 5 -38.39 -9.67 2.44
C VAL A 5 -37.67 -10.45 1.32
N PHE A 6 -38.40 -11.14 0.44
CA PHE A 6 -37.78 -11.99 -0.59
C PHE A 6 -37.28 -11.21 -1.82
N LYS A 7 -37.84 -10.03 -2.13
CA LYS A 7 -37.41 -9.23 -3.29
C LYS A 7 -36.09 -8.49 -3.07
N SER A 8 -35.73 -8.12 -1.84
CA SER A 8 -34.45 -7.43 -1.57
C SER A 8 -33.25 -8.38 -1.67
N TYR A 9 -33.41 -9.65 -1.28
CA TYR A 9 -32.36 -10.67 -1.38
C TYR A 9 -32.00 -11.01 -2.83
N VAL A 10 -32.99 -11.12 -3.72
CA VAL A 10 -32.77 -11.40 -5.15
C VAL A 10 -32.14 -10.21 -5.88
N PHE A 11 -32.46 -8.98 -5.45
CA PHE A 11 -31.86 -7.77 -6.02
C PHE A 11 -30.39 -7.60 -5.59
N LEU A 12 -30.10 -7.85 -4.30
CA LEU A 12 -28.73 -7.88 -3.78
C LEU A 12 -27.88 -8.98 -4.42
N SER A 13 -28.44 -10.18 -4.61
CA SER A 13 -27.72 -11.27 -5.28
C SER A 13 -27.41 -10.95 -6.74
N ASN A 14 -28.33 -10.33 -7.48
CA ASN A 14 -28.11 -9.97 -8.88
C ASN A 14 -27.14 -8.79 -9.05
N CYS A 15 -27.17 -7.79 -8.16
CA CYS A 15 -26.15 -6.72 -8.15
C CYS A 15 -24.76 -7.27 -7.79
N LEU A 16 -24.67 -8.19 -6.83
CA LEU A 16 -23.41 -8.84 -6.46
C LEU A 16 -22.89 -9.78 -7.56
N TRP A 17 -23.78 -10.47 -8.26
CA TRP A 17 -23.41 -11.36 -9.37
C TRP A 17 -22.98 -10.57 -10.61
N ASN A 18 -23.68 -9.47 -10.94
CA ASN A 18 -23.25 -8.54 -11.98
C ASN A 18 -21.94 -7.84 -11.61
N PHE A 19 -21.75 -7.46 -10.33
CA PHE A 19 -20.47 -6.96 -9.85
C PHE A 19 -19.37 -8.02 -9.98
N PHE A 20 -19.65 -9.29 -9.64
CA PHE A 20 -18.70 -10.39 -9.77
C PHE A 20 -18.35 -10.69 -11.24
N LEU A 21 -19.31 -10.58 -12.15
CA LEU A 21 -19.09 -10.68 -13.60
C LEU A 21 -18.29 -9.49 -14.14
N LEU A 22 -18.59 -8.27 -13.72
CA LEU A 22 -17.83 -7.07 -14.07
C LEU A 22 -16.40 -7.13 -13.50
N PHE A 23 -16.25 -7.62 -12.26
CA PHE A 23 -14.96 -7.85 -11.62
C PHE A 23 -14.18 -8.95 -12.34
N LYS A 24 -14.81 -10.09 -12.69
CA LYS A 24 -14.20 -11.13 -13.54
C LYS A 24 -13.83 -10.62 -14.93
N LYS A 25 -14.63 -9.73 -15.53
CA LYS A 25 -14.34 -9.14 -16.85
C LYS A 25 -13.21 -8.12 -16.77
N SER A 26 -13.15 -7.31 -15.72
CA SER A 26 -12.02 -6.42 -15.43
C SER A 26 -10.75 -7.22 -15.13
N LEU A 27 -10.88 -8.37 -14.47
CA LEU A 27 -9.80 -9.31 -14.21
C LEU A 27 -9.27 -9.97 -15.47
N ALA A 28 -10.17 -10.39 -16.37
CA ALA A 28 -9.82 -10.99 -17.64
C ALA A 28 -9.02 -10.03 -18.56
N LEU A 29 -9.11 -8.72 -18.34
CA LEU A 29 -8.35 -7.71 -19.09
C LEU A 29 -6.92 -7.48 -18.56
N ASP A 30 -6.60 -7.84 -17.31
CA ASP A 30 -5.24 -7.69 -16.73
C ASP A 30 -4.52 -9.00 -16.44
N SER A 31 -5.27 -10.07 -16.23
CA SER A 31 -4.74 -11.33 -15.79
C SER A 31 -5.64 -12.45 -16.26
N SER A 32 -5.39 -12.96 -17.46
CA SER A 32 -6.01 -14.18 -17.98
C SER A 32 -5.74 -15.42 -17.09
N GLU A 33 -4.90 -15.30 -16.06
CA GLU A 33 -4.37 -16.42 -15.26
C GLU A 33 -4.49 -16.25 -13.73
N ALA A 34 -4.93 -15.09 -13.19
CA ALA A 34 -5.03 -14.88 -11.74
C ALA A 34 -6.36 -15.39 -11.13
N GLN A 35 -6.31 -15.87 -9.89
CA GLN A 35 -7.45 -16.49 -9.22
C GLN A 35 -8.31 -15.46 -8.49
N ALA A 36 -9.62 -15.44 -8.79
CA ALA A 36 -10.62 -14.68 -8.06
C ALA A 36 -11.18 -15.47 -6.87
N LEU A 37 -11.39 -14.79 -5.73
CA LEU A 37 -11.99 -15.42 -4.55
C LEU A 37 -13.49 -15.70 -4.73
N ASN A 38 -13.97 -16.75 -4.05
CA ASN A 38 -15.39 -17.04 -3.91
C ASN A 38 -16.00 -16.13 -2.83
N PHE A 39 -17.04 -15.38 -3.22
CA PHE A 39 -17.72 -14.42 -2.35
C PHE A 39 -18.32 -15.04 -1.08
N PHE A 40 -18.71 -16.31 -1.07
CA PHE A 40 -19.29 -16.93 0.12
C PHE A 40 -18.25 -17.38 1.15
N ASN A 41 -16.97 -17.46 0.79
CA ASN A 41 -15.92 -17.99 1.66
C ASN A 41 -14.62 -17.17 1.63
N TYR A 42 -14.69 -15.89 1.26
CA TYR A 42 -13.52 -15.06 1.04
C TYR A 42 -12.63 -14.93 2.29
N LYS A 43 -13.19 -14.95 3.51
CA LYS A 43 -12.39 -14.84 4.75
C LYS A 43 -11.42 -16.01 4.91
N LYS A 44 -11.92 -17.25 4.83
CA LYS A 44 -11.09 -18.46 4.91
C LYS A 44 -10.09 -18.51 3.75
N GLN A 45 -10.52 -18.08 2.57
CA GLN A 45 -9.62 -18.03 1.41
C GLN A 45 -8.51 -16.99 1.57
N LEU A 46 -8.80 -15.80 2.11
CA LEU A 46 -7.78 -14.78 2.40
C LEU A 46 -6.75 -15.30 3.41
N GLU A 47 -7.20 -15.98 4.47
CA GLU A 47 -6.26 -16.59 5.43
C GLU A 47 -5.38 -17.66 4.77
N LEU A 48 -5.95 -18.51 3.91
CA LEU A 48 -5.18 -19.51 3.16
C LEU A 48 -4.21 -18.88 2.17
N VAL A 49 -4.63 -17.83 1.46
CA VAL A 49 -3.82 -17.15 0.46
C VAL A 49 -2.63 -16.44 1.11
N PHE A 50 -2.83 -15.74 2.21
CA PHE A 50 -1.73 -15.08 2.95
C PHE A 50 -0.93 -16.03 3.85
N LYS A 51 -1.32 -17.32 3.96
CA LYS A 51 -0.59 -18.30 4.77
C LYS A 51 0.87 -18.43 4.29
N ASN A 52 1.80 -18.53 5.24
CA ASN A 52 3.24 -18.66 5.02
C ASN A 52 3.82 -17.52 4.17
N CYS A 53 3.35 -16.29 4.37
CA CYS A 53 4.04 -15.11 3.86
C CYS A 53 5.21 -14.80 4.79
N GLY A 54 6.44 -14.98 4.30
CA GLY A 54 7.65 -14.56 5.00
C GLY A 54 7.73 -13.05 4.99
N SER A 55 8.10 -12.47 3.84
CA SER A 55 8.14 -11.03 3.63
C SER A 55 6.97 -10.59 2.75
N LEU A 56 6.20 -9.62 3.21
CA LEU A 56 5.11 -9.01 2.44
C LEU A 56 5.49 -7.58 2.05
N ILE A 57 5.54 -7.31 0.75
CA ILE A 57 5.76 -5.98 0.19
C ILE A 57 4.40 -5.36 -0.20
N LEU A 58 4.14 -4.15 0.29
CA LEU A 58 2.99 -3.33 -0.12
C LEU A 58 3.46 -2.22 -1.07
N SER A 59 2.95 -2.20 -2.31
CA SER A 59 3.36 -1.22 -3.32
C SER A 59 2.22 -0.85 -4.27
N ASN A 60 2.05 0.42 -4.63
CA ASN A 60 1.14 0.80 -5.71
C ASN A 60 1.62 0.25 -7.07
N ASP A 61 0.77 0.39 -8.09
CA ASP A 61 1.00 -0.07 -9.46
C ASP A 61 1.44 1.04 -10.42
N CYS A 62 1.91 2.18 -9.90
CA CYS A 62 2.24 3.36 -10.72
C CYS A 62 3.60 3.25 -11.44
N GLY A 63 4.39 2.20 -11.20
CA GLY A 63 5.66 1.96 -11.87
C GLY A 63 6.81 2.84 -11.37
N GLY A 64 7.75 3.17 -12.26
CA GLY A 64 8.89 4.05 -11.99
C GLY A 64 9.88 3.49 -10.95
N GLY A 65 10.50 4.37 -10.16
CA GLY A 65 11.51 3.98 -9.17
C GLY A 65 11.00 3.01 -8.11
N SER A 66 9.71 3.05 -7.79
CA SER A 66 9.05 2.10 -6.87
C SER A 66 9.09 0.66 -7.41
N GLU A 67 8.90 0.48 -8.72
CA GLU A 67 8.98 -0.83 -9.38
C GLU A 67 10.43 -1.28 -9.53
N SER A 68 11.34 -0.37 -9.92
CA SER A 68 12.77 -0.67 -10.03
C SER A 68 13.35 -1.21 -8.71
N TYR A 69 12.95 -0.63 -7.57
CA TYR A 69 13.37 -1.13 -6.26
C TYR A 69 12.77 -2.50 -5.92
N ILE A 70 11.52 -2.77 -6.30
CA ILE A 70 10.96 -4.12 -6.14
C ILE A 70 11.77 -5.12 -6.96
N ASN A 71 12.08 -4.82 -8.22
CA ASN A 71 12.88 -5.72 -9.07
C ASN A 71 14.25 -6.00 -8.45
N LEU A 72 14.92 -4.98 -7.91
CA LEU A 72 16.16 -5.16 -7.16
C LEU A 72 15.97 -6.12 -5.98
N LEU A 73 14.95 -5.90 -5.15
CA LEU A 73 14.66 -6.79 -4.03
C LEU A 73 14.39 -8.23 -4.51
N LEU A 74 13.72 -8.41 -5.64
CA LEU A 74 13.45 -9.73 -6.21
C LEU A 74 14.73 -10.43 -6.67
N GLU A 75 15.65 -9.70 -7.29
CA GLU A 75 16.95 -10.20 -7.75
C GLU A 75 17.84 -10.60 -6.57
N GLU A 76 18.00 -9.70 -5.58
CA GLU A 76 18.81 -9.93 -4.37
C GLU A 76 18.25 -11.06 -3.51
N ASN A 77 16.94 -11.29 -3.57
CA ASN A 77 16.24 -12.31 -2.79
C ASN A 77 15.67 -13.44 -3.67
N SER A 78 16.32 -13.73 -4.80
CA SER A 78 15.88 -14.73 -5.78
C SER A 78 15.63 -16.12 -5.19
N SER A 79 16.33 -16.47 -4.10
CA SER A 79 16.19 -17.73 -3.37
C SER A 79 15.05 -17.78 -2.35
N LEU A 80 14.44 -16.64 -1.99
CA LEU A 80 13.38 -16.58 -0.97
C LEU A 80 12.05 -17.13 -1.50
N LYS A 81 11.63 -18.28 -0.98
CA LYS A 81 10.39 -19.00 -1.33
C LYS A 81 9.14 -18.54 -0.59
N GLU A 82 9.21 -17.45 0.18
CA GLU A 82 8.09 -16.94 0.99
C GLU A 82 7.92 -15.43 0.83
N LEU A 83 8.23 -14.90 -0.36
CA LEU A 83 8.04 -13.49 -0.69
C LEU A 83 6.65 -13.28 -1.30
N ALA A 84 5.93 -12.27 -0.85
CA ALA A 84 4.65 -11.87 -1.41
C ALA A 84 4.62 -10.37 -1.70
N ILE A 85 4.02 -9.97 -2.81
CA ILE A 85 3.84 -8.58 -3.20
C ILE A 85 2.35 -8.31 -3.36
N LEU A 86 1.79 -7.47 -2.50
CA LEU A 86 0.42 -7.00 -2.59
C LEU A 86 0.44 -5.59 -3.21
N LYS A 87 -0.08 -5.49 -4.44
CA LYS A 87 -0.30 -4.22 -5.12
C LYS A 87 -1.76 -3.80 -5.07
N TYR A 88 -2.01 -2.50 -5.16
CA TYR A 88 -3.35 -1.96 -5.36
C TYR A 88 -3.38 -1.15 -6.64
N ASN A 89 -4.29 -1.52 -7.54
CA ASN A 89 -4.56 -0.78 -8.76
C ASN A 89 -5.63 0.28 -8.50
N TYR A 90 -5.19 1.53 -8.39
CA TYR A 90 -6.10 2.65 -8.10
C TYR A 90 -7.12 2.89 -9.20
N ARG A 91 -6.72 2.75 -10.47
CA ARG A 91 -7.59 3.00 -11.63
C ARG A 91 -8.69 1.95 -11.75
N LYS A 92 -8.39 0.71 -11.39
CA LYS A 92 -9.30 -0.44 -11.56
C LYS A 92 -9.97 -0.89 -10.27
N GLY A 93 -9.52 -0.39 -9.11
CA GLY A 93 -10.18 -0.62 -7.82
C GLY A 93 -10.05 -2.05 -7.30
N TYR A 94 -8.87 -2.66 -7.47
CA TYR A 94 -8.59 -4.00 -6.94
C TYR A 94 -7.17 -4.12 -6.39
N PHE A 95 -6.98 -5.10 -5.50
CA PHE A 95 -5.68 -5.54 -5.03
C PHE A 95 -5.21 -6.75 -5.82
N PHE A 96 -3.93 -6.81 -6.15
CA PHE A 96 -3.27 -7.92 -6.81
C PHE A 96 -2.17 -8.46 -5.90
N LEU A 97 -2.25 -9.72 -5.51
CA LEU A 97 -1.23 -10.40 -4.72
C LEU A 97 -0.49 -11.40 -5.58
N ARG A 98 0.84 -11.26 -5.65
CA ARG A 98 1.74 -12.23 -6.27
C ARG A 98 2.59 -12.89 -5.19
N LYS A 99 2.53 -14.22 -5.07
CA LYS A 99 3.38 -15.00 -4.16
C LYS A 99 4.48 -15.71 -4.92
N ASN A 100 5.65 -15.77 -4.31
CA ASN A 100 6.84 -16.41 -4.85
C ASN A 100 7.12 -15.98 -6.29
N PRO A 101 7.28 -14.66 -6.51
CA PRO A 101 7.42 -14.04 -7.82
C PRO A 101 8.56 -14.64 -8.66
N ASN A 102 9.59 -15.20 -8.04
CA ASN A 102 10.73 -15.83 -8.72
C ASN A 102 10.52 -17.32 -9.06
N SER A 103 9.34 -17.89 -8.76
CA SER A 103 9.03 -19.30 -9.02
C SER A 103 8.57 -19.52 -10.46
N ALA A 104 9.01 -20.61 -11.11
CA ALA A 104 8.45 -21.06 -12.39
C ALA A 104 6.92 -21.31 -12.35
N LYS A 105 6.31 -21.39 -11.16
CA LYS A 105 4.86 -21.52 -10.94
C LYS A 105 4.16 -20.21 -10.57
N GLU A 106 4.82 -19.07 -10.73
CA GLU A 106 4.32 -17.73 -10.37
C GLU A 106 2.88 -17.47 -10.81
N LYS A 107 2.53 -17.81 -12.05
CA LYS A 107 1.20 -17.62 -12.62
C LYS A 107 0.09 -18.25 -11.77
N LYS A 108 0.35 -19.42 -11.18
CA LYS A 108 -0.59 -20.14 -10.28
C LYS A 108 -0.69 -19.53 -8.88
N ASN A 109 0.21 -18.62 -8.52
CA ASN A 109 0.34 -18.02 -7.21
C ASN A 109 -0.07 -16.53 -7.19
N SER A 110 -0.91 -16.14 -8.16
CA SER A 110 -1.42 -14.77 -8.29
C SER A 110 -2.92 -14.70 -7.99
N TYR A 111 -3.32 -13.73 -7.18
CA TYR A 111 -4.67 -13.58 -6.64
C TYR A 111 -5.14 -12.14 -6.76
N VAL A 112 -6.45 -11.96 -6.93
CA VAL A 112 -7.04 -10.62 -7.00
C VAL A 112 -8.20 -10.48 -6.06
N PHE A 113 -8.25 -9.33 -5.38
CA PHE A 113 -9.26 -8.99 -4.41
C PHE A 113 -9.89 -7.63 -4.73
N PRO A 114 -11.22 -7.49 -4.63
CA PRO A 114 -11.87 -6.21 -4.85
C PRO A 114 -11.56 -5.21 -3.71
N LYS A 115 -11.53 -3.91 -4.03
CA LYS A 115 -11.23 -2.82 -3.08
C LYS A 115 -12.05 -2.91 -1.78
N TYR A 116 -13.33 -3.26 -1.85
CA TYR A 116 -14.22 -3.23 -0.68
C TYR A 116 -13.81 -4.23 0.43
N LEU A 117 -12.96 -5.21 0.13
CA LEU A 117 -12.39 -6.15 1.11
C LEU A 117 -11.12 -5.63 1.78
N PHE A 118 -10.75 -4.35 1.63
CA PHE A 118 -9.48 -3.81 2.14
C PHE A 118 -9.24 -4.13 3.62
N LYS A 119 -10.29 -4.10 4.46
CA LYS A 119 -10.15 -4.38 5.91
C LYS A 119 -9.72 -5.83 6.15
N GLU A 120 -10.37 -6.78 5.47
CA GLU A 120 -10.09 -8.20 5.60
C GLU A 120 -8.76 -8.58 4.96
N ILE A 121 -8.42 -7.96 3.83
CA ILE A 121 -7.12 -8.13 3.17
C ILE A 121 -6.00 -7.68 4.12
N TYR A 122 -6.08 -6.47 4.68
CA TYR A 122 -5.05 -5.95 5.60
C TYR A 122 -4.93 -6.81 6.85
N LYS A 123 -6.06 -7.23 7.45
CA LYS A 123 -6.06 -8.12 8.60
C LYS A 123 -5.37 -9.46 8.28
N ALA A 124 -5.73 -10.10 7.17
CA ALA A 124 -5.14 -11.38 6.77
C ALA A 124 -3.65 -11.24 6.44
N ALA A 125 -3.29 -10.20 5.69
CA ALA A 125 -1.92 -9.86 5.34
C ALA A 125 -1.02 -9.70 6.58
N PHE A 126 -1.44 -8.87 7.55
CA PHE A 126 -0.61 -8.56 8.71
C PHE A 126 -0.50 -9.73 9.69
N LYS A 127 -1.59 -10.48 9.88
CA LYS A 127 -1.61 -11.67 10.72
C LYS A 127 -0.61 -12.73 10.23
N ASN A 128 -0.57 -12.98 8.92
CA ASN A 128 0.15 -14.12 8.35
C ASN A 128 1.52 -13.79 7.74
N SER A 129 1.97 -12.52 7.83
CA SER A 129 3.32 -12.13 7.39
C SER A 129 4.31 -12.14 8.56
N ARG A 130 5.54 -12.60 8.32
CA ARG A 130 6.66 -12.52 9.30
C ARG A 130 7.35 -11.16 9.28
N GLN A 131 7.38 -10.51 8.12
CA GLN A 131 7.90 -9.16 7.90
C GLN A 131 6.98 -8.39 6.96
N ILE A 132 6.87 -7.08 7.16
CA ILE A 132 6.12 -6.17 6.29
C ILE A 132 7.05 -5.08 5.79
N ILE A 133 7.08 -4.88 4.48
CA ILE A 133 7.81 -3.81 3.80
C ILE A 133 6.79 -2.91 3.12
N ILE A 134 6.69 -1.68 3.59
CA ILE A 134 5.87 -0.64 2.97
C ILE A 134 6.75 0.07 1.95
N ASN A 135 6.62 -0.35 0.69
CA ASN A 135 7.39 0.22 -0.41
C ASN A 135 6.77 1.54 -0.88
N ASN A 136 5.52 1.50 -1.32
CA ASN A 136 4.80 2.71 -1.70
C ASN A 136 3.30 2.50 -1.51
N ILE A 137 2.67 3.36 -0.70
CA ILE A 137 1.22 3.32 -0.46
C ILE A 137 0.53 4.64 -0.85
N ALA A 138 1.21 5.52 -1.59
CA ALA A 138 0.51 6.55 -2.34
C ALA A 138 -0.48 5.85 -3.30
N PHE A 139 -1.71 6.36 -3.36
CA PHE A 139 -2.83 5.75 -4.11
C PHE A 139 -3.33 4.38 -3.63
N PHE A 140 -2.83 3.81 -2.52
CA PHE A 140 -3.44 2.62 -1.92
C PHE A 140 -4.90 2.87 -1.51
N SER A 141 -5.70 1.80 -1.39
CA SER A 141 -7.04 1.93 -0.82
C SER A 141 -6.98 2.19 0.68
N GLU A 142 -7.44 3.36 1.13
CA GLU A 142 -7.44 3.72 2.56
C GLU A 142 -6.04 3.63 3.22
N PRO A 143 -5.02 4.36 2.72
CA PRO A 143 -3.64 4.20 3.20
C PRO A 143 -3.47 4.65 4.65
N ILE A 144 -4.26 5.65 5.10
CA ILE A 144 -4.28 6.09 6.49
C ILE A 144 -4.91 5.05 7.42
N PHE A 145 -5.93 4.32 6.95
CA PHE A 145 -6.45 3.18 7.69
C PHE A 145 -5.39 2.09 7.82
N LEU A 146 -4.68 1.78 6.72
CA LEU A 146 -3.61 0.79 6.69
C LEU A 146 -2.53 1.08 7.74
N ILE A 147 -1.93 2.28 7.74
CA ILE A 147 -0.86 2.60 8.71
C ILE A 147 -1.38 2.60 10.16
N ASN A 148 -2.61 3.05 10.40
CA ASN A 148 -3.23 3.00 11.72
C ASN A 148 -3.43 1.55 12.21
N GLN A 149 -3.77 0.62 11.30
CA GLN A 149 -3.84 -0.79 11.65
C GLN A 149 -2.47 -1.38 11.96
N LEU A 150 -1.43 -1.00 11.22
CA LEU A 150 -0.06 -1.42 11.50
C LEU A 150 0.41 -0.93 12.87
N VAL A 151 0.14 0.33 13.22
CA VAL A 151 0.45 0.86 14.56
C VAL A 151 -0.22 0.04 15.67
N LYS A 152 -1.50 -0.34 15.47
CA LYS A 152 -2.28 -1.10 16.46
C LYS A 152 -1.88 -2.57 16.56
N GLN A 153 -1.41 -3.16 15.46
CA GLN A 153 -1.16 -4.60 15.35
C GLN A 153 0.33 -4.96 15.27
N LYS A 154 1.25 -3.99 15.29
CA LYS A 154 2.69 -4.23 15.28
C LYS A 154 3.05 -5.08 16.49
N LEU A 155 3.53 -6.29 16.20
CA LEU A 155 4.19 -7.15 17.17
C LEU A 155 5.68 -6.82 17.16
N GLU A 156 6.33 -6.90 18.32
CA GLU A 156 7.76 -6.57 18.48
C GLU A 156 8.65 -7.46 17.59
N ASP A 157 8.28 -8.72 17.41
CA ASP A 157 9.01 -9.74 16.65
C ASP A 157 8.79 -9.71 15.13
N LYS A 158 7.94 -8.83 14.61
CA LYS A 158 7.63 -8.73 13.18
C LYS A 158 8.24 -7.48 12.55
N PRO A 159 9.38 -7.56 11.85
CA PRO A 159 10.03 -6.38 11.30
C PRO A 159 9.11 -5.59 10.36
N LEU A 160 9.07 -4.28 10.54
CA LEU A 160 8.32 -3.31 9.76
C LEU A 160 9.29 -2.30 9.16
N ILE A 161 9.41 -2.33 7.84
CA ILE A 161 10.33 -1.48 7.09
C ILE A 161 9.50 -0.50 6.25
N TYR A 162 9.83 0.79 6.30
CA TYR A 162 9.24 1.80 5.42
C TYR A 162 10.28 2.31 4.42
N ILE A 163 9.92 2.33 3.14
CA ILE A 163 10.76 2.85 2.06
C ILE A 163 10.21 4.20 1.63
N VAL A 164 11.06 5.22 1.65
CA VAL A 164 10.69 6.58 1.25
C VAL A 164 10.87 6.72 -0.27
N ASN A 165 9.92 6.15 -1.03
CA ASN A 165 9.86 6.29 -2.49
C ASN A 165 9.25 7.61 -2.97
N ASP A 166 8.45 8.25 -2.10
CA ASP A 166 7.84 9.54 -2.30
C ASP A 166 7.72 10.26 -0.95
N TYR A 167 7.19 11.49 -0.96
CA TYR A 167 7.02 12.29 0.25
C TYR A 167 5.60 12.23 0.80
N PHE A 168 4.83 11.17 0.49
CA PHE A 168 3.46 11.01 0.98
C PHE A 168 3.43 10.96 2.51
N SER A 169 4.42 10.34 3.13
CA SER A 169 4.54 10.38 4.60
C SER A 169 4.70 11.79 5.15
N ILE A 170 5.38 12.70 4.44
CA ILE A 170 5.62 14.08 4.89
C ILE A 170 4.41 14.98 4.64
N CYS A 171 3.78 14.84 3.46
CA CYS A 171 2.70 15.70 2.99
C CYS A 171 1.79 14.92 2.04
N PRO A 172 0.46 15.10 2.10
CA PRO A 172 -0.43 14.49 1.13
C PRO A 172 -0.14 14.93 -0.32
N SER A 173 0.39 16.15 -0.53
CA SER A 173 1.03 16.54 -1.79
C SER A 173 2.41 15.85 -1.85
N PHE A 174 2.43 14.59 -2.27
CA PHE A 174 3.59 13.69 -2.14
C PHE A 174 4.80 14.05 -3.03
N PHE A 175 4.66 15.04 -3.91
CA PHE A 175 5.76 15.70 -4.63
C PHE A 175 6.23 16.99 -3.95
N LEU A 176 5.73 17.31 -2.76
CA LEU A 176 5.98 18.55 -2.01
C LEU A 176 5.66 19.83 -2.78
N LEU A 177 4.63 19.78 -3.62
CA LEU A 177 4.13 20.95 -4.36
C LEU A 177 3.12 21.72 -3.51
N ASN A 178 3.25 23.05 -3.48
CA ASN A 178 2.27 23.93 -2.87
C ASN A 178 1.01 24.07 -3.75
N TYR A 179 0.04 24.87 -3.29
CA TYR A 179 -1.22 25.10 -4.02
C TYR A 179 -1.06 25.80 -5.38
N LYS A 180 0.13 26.35 -5.68
CA LYS A 180 0.50 26.94 -6.97
C LYS A 180 1.30 25.95 -7.85
N GLY A 181 1.50 24.71 -7.41
CA GLY A 181 2.31 23.73 -8.13
C GLY A 181 3.82 23.92 -7.99
N ILE A 182 4.29 24.77 -7.06
CA ILE A 182 5.72 25.05 -6.86
C ILE A 182 6.25 24.17 -5.72
N TYR A 183 7.41 23.55 -5.91
CA TYR A 183 8.11 22.79 -4.87
C TYR A 183 8.37 23.68 -3.64
N CYS A 184 7.93 23.24 -2.46
CA CYS A 184 7.88 24.09 -1.26
C CYS A 184 8.98 23.81 -0.23
N ASP A 185 9.70 22.70 -0.37
CA ASP A 185 10.77 22.29 0.54
C ASP A 185 10.37 22.23 2.02
N ILE A 186 9.12 21.87 2.35
CA ILE A 186 8.64 21.77 3.74
C ILE A 186 8.84 23.10 4.49
N PRO A 187 8.04 24.14 4.20
CA PRO A 187 8.11 25.41 4.91
C PRO A 187 7.57 25.25 6.34
N GLU A 188 7.55 26.35 7.09
CA GLU A 188 6.95 26.39 8.43
C GLU A 188 5.51 25.84 8.44
N ILE A 189 5.13 25.26 9.59
CA ILE A 189 3.87 24.53 9.72
C ILE A 189 2.65 25.38 9.38
N GLU A 190 2.68 26.68 9.69
CA GLU A 190 1.60 27.63 9.39
C GLU A 190 1.42 27.87 7.88
N ILE A 191 2.51 27.82 7.11
CA ILE A 191 2.45 27.90 5.64
C ILE A 191 1.81 26.62 5.09
N CYS A 192 2.20 25.45 5.61
CA CYS A 192 1.60 24.18 5.21
C CYS A 192 0.10 24.10 5.53
N LYS A 193 -0.34 24.58 6.70
CA LYS A 193 -1.77 24.65 7.10
C LYS A 193 -2.59 25.47 6.10
N LYS A 194 -2.07 26.64 5.69
CA LYS A 194 -2.72 27.50 4.67
C LYS A 194 -2.71 26.83 3.29
N CYS A 195 -1.62 26.16 2.94
CA CYS A 195 -1.45 25.49 1.67
C CYS A 195 -2.44 24.33 1.49
N LEU A 196 -2.55 23.39 2.42
CA LEU A 196 -3.40 22.20 2.27
C LEU A 196 -4.90 22.52 2.15
N LYS A 197 -5.34 23.64 2.73
CA LYS A 197 -6.71 24.15 2.55
C LYS A 197 -6.99 24.56 1.10
N LYS A 198 -5.97 25.01 0.36
CA LYS A 198 -6.08 25.49 -1.03
C LYS A 198 -5.61 24.48 -2.06
N ASN A 199 -4.78 23.51 -1.65
CA ASN A 199 -4.18 22.56 -2.58
C ASN A 199 -5.25 21.61 -3.13
N ASN A 200 -5.22 21.40 -4.45
CA ASN A 200 -6.09 20.47 -5.13
C ASN A 200 -5.50 19.06 -5.01
N LEU A 201 -6.06 18.27 -4.09
CA LEU A 201 -5.60 16.92 -3.76
C LEU A 201 -6.75 15.91 -3.90
N ASP A 202 -7.71 16.22 -4.77
CA ASP A 202 -8.97 15.48 -4.91
C ASP A 202 -8.77 14.05 -5.45
N PHE A 203 -7.56 13.76 -5.96
CA PHE A 203 -7.14 12.41 -6.33
C PHE A 203 -6.79 11.51 -5.13
N ILE A 204 -6.71 12.05 -3.91
CA ILE A 204 -6.47 11.27 -2.68
C ILE A 204 -7.78 11.15 -1.91
N VAL A 205 -8.31 9.94 -1.86
CA VAL A 205 -9.55 9.61 -1.12
C VAL A 205 -9.34 9.81 0.38
N ASN A 206 -10.32 10.45 1.05
CA ASN A 206 -10.33 10.67 2.51
C ASN A 206 -9.09 11.39 3.06
N ILE A 207 -8.57 12.34 2.28
CA ILE A 207 -7.37 13.09 2.64
C ILE A 207 -7.55 13.95 3.90
N GLU A 208 -6.61 13.80 4.84
CA GLU A 208 -6.49 14.72 5.97
C GLU A 208 -5.89 16.06 5.47
N ARG A 209 -6.65 17.14 5.59
CA ARG A 209 -6.23 18.50 5.15
C ARG A 209 -5.54 19.31 6.24
N ASP A 210 -5.25 18.68 7.38
CA ASP A 210 -4.49 19.23 8.49
C ASP A 210 -3.10 18.60 8.51
N ILE A 211 -2.07 19.39 8.23
CA ILE A 211 -0.69 18.91 8.13
C ILE A 211 -0.16 18.39 9.48
N GLU A 212 -0.60 18.94 10.60
CA GLU A 212 -0.18 18.49 11.93
C GLU A 212 -0.78 17.13 12.23
N LYS A 213 -2.08 16.94 11.94
CA LYS A 213 -2.73 15.63 12.07
C LYS A 213 -2.12 14.61 11.12
N TRP A 214 -1.80 15.00 9.89
CA TRP A 214 -1.13 14.13 8.93
C TRP A 214 0.21 13.64 9.46
N ARG A 215 1.10 14.58 9.81
CA ARG A 215 2.44 14.27 10.31
C ARG A 215 2.38 13.51 11.63
N LYS A 216 1.43 13.81 12.52
CA LYS A 216 1.24 13.06 13.76
C LYS A 216 0.89 11.59 13.51
N LYS A 217 -0.03 11.31 12.59
CA LYS A 217 -0.40 9.91 12.22
C LYS A 217 0.79 9.17 11.61
N TRP A 218 1.53 9.83 10.73
CA TRP A 218 2.72 9.25 10.12
C TRP A 218 3.85 9.05 11.12
N LEU A 219 4.13 10.01 12.00
CA LEU A 219 5.13 9.87 13.07
C LEU A 219 4.84 8.68 13.98
N GLN A 220 3.57 8.46 14.35
CA GLN A 220 3.17 7.28 15.11
C GLN A 220 3.49 5.97 14.37
N PHE A 221 3.24 5.93 13.07
CA PHE A 221 3.58 4.78 12.23
C PHE A 221 5.10 4.59 12.08
N LEU A 222 5.81 5.65 11.69
CA LEU A 222 7.26 5.62 11.49
C LEU A 222 8.02 5.29 12.78
N GLY A 223 7.51 5.74 13.93
CA GLY A 223 8.04 5.37 15.24
C GLY A 223 7.92 3.86 15.53
N LYS A 224 7.00 3.14 14.89
CA LYS A 224 6.86 1.68 14.96
C LYS A 224 7.66 0.93 13.90
N CYS A 225 8.25 1.63 12.92
CA CYS A 225 9.17 1.01 11.98
C CYS A 225 10.48 0.65 12.69
N ASP A 226 11.01 -0.51 12.33
CA ASP A 226 12.31 -0.99 12.74
C ASP A 226 13.41 -0.35 11.86
N GLU A 227 13.09 -0.09 10.59
CA GLU A 227 13.96 0.64 9.66
C GLU A 227 13.16 1.60 8.75
N ILE A 228 13.75 2.76 8.46
CA ILE A 228 13.25 3.70 7.47
C ILE A 228 14.34 3.91 6.43
N ARG A 229 14.09 3.53 5.18
CA ARG A 229 15.09 3.53 4.11
C ARG A 229 14.87 4.70 3.15
N VAL A 230 15.93 5.46 2.88
CA VAL A 230 15.96 6.55 1.90
C VAL A 230 17.03 6.32 0.84
N PHE A 231 16.81 6.77 -0.38
CA PHE A 231 17.73 6.56 -1.51
C PHE A 231 18.68 7.73 -1.78
N SER A 232 18.46 8.89 -1.15
CA SER A 232 19.25 10.10 -1.39
C SER A 232 19.45 10.91 -0.11
N GLU A 233 20.48 11.76 -0.12
CA GLU A 233 20.72 12.70 0.98
C GLU A 233 19.59 13.72 1.11
N SER A 234 19.05 14.19 -0.03
CA SER A 234 17.90 15.10 -0.06
C SER A 234 16.68 14.50 0.65
N SER A 235 16.33 13.25 0.33
CA SER A 235 15.23 12.56 1.01
C SER A 235 15.50 12.35 2.50
N SER A 236 16.75 12.09 2.90
CA SER A 236 17.14 12.01 4.32
C SER A 236 16.92 13.33 5.04
N MET A 237 17.40 14.44 4.47
CA MET A 237 17.25 15.78 5.04
C MET A 237 15.77 16.18 5.17
N LEU A 238 14.95 15.91 4.15
CA LEU A 238 13.51 16.20 4.18
C LEU A 238 12.78 15.38 5.26
N MET A 239 13.10 14.09 5.40
CA MET A 239 12.53 13.25 6.45
C MET A 239 12.94 13.72 7.84
N LYS A 240 14.22 14.06 8.07
CA LYS A 240 14.71 14.61 9.35
C LYS A 240 14.09 15.97 9.67
N LYS A 241 13.87 16.81 8.66
CA LYS A 241 13.18 18.11 8.80
C LYS A 241 11.72 17.93 9.19
N ALA A 242 11.03 16.91 8.64
CA ALA A 242 9.64 16.63 8.97
C ALA A 242 9.45 15.87 10.29
N TYR A 243 10.42 15.01 10.65
CA TYR A 243 10.34 14.05 11.75
C TYR A 243 11.70 13.94 12.49
N PRO A 244 12.12 14.98 13.21
CA PRO A 244 13.39 14.96 13.93
C PRO A 244 13.48 13.82 14.96
N GLU A 245 12.35 13.39 15.53
CA GLU A 245 12.24 12.38 16.60
C GLU A 245 12.62 10.95 16.21
N ILE A 246 12.73 10.67 14.91
CA ILE A 246 13.07 9.34 14.36
C ILE A 246 14.34 9.40 13.48
N SER A 247 15.14 10.46 13.61
CA SER A 247 16.29 10.71 12.73
C SER A 247 17.32 9.59 12.77
N ASP A 248 17.43 8.90 13.91
CA ASP A 248 18.28 7.73 14.18
C ASP A 248 17.84 6.47 13.40
N LYS A 249 16.55 6.36 13.07
CA LYS A 249 15.98 5.24 12.30
C LYS A 249 16.14 5.39 10.79
N ILE A 250 16.53 6.58 10.32
CA ILE A 250 16.64 6.89 8.89
C ILE A 250 17.97 6.37 8.36
N LEU A 251 17.90 5.30 7.58
CA LEU A 251 19.03 4.65 6.94
C LEU A 251 19.08 5.04 5.47
N LYS A 252 20.19 5.66 5.05
CA LYS A 252 20.46 5.85 3.63
C LYS A 252 20.92 4.53 3.03
N ILE A 253 20.17 4.02 2.07
CA ILE A 253 20.56 2.86 1.28
C ILE A 253 21.03 3.30 -0.09
N LYS A 254 22.04 2.62 -0.62
CA LYS A 254 22.40 2.75 -2.03
C LYS A 254 21.49 1.81 -2.81
N PRO A 255 20.57 2.30 -3.65
CA PRO A 255 19.95 1.43 -4.63
C PRO A 255 21.05 0.97 -5.60
N ASN A 256 21.25 -0.33 -5.73
CA ASN A 256 22.10 -0.89 -6.77
C ASN A 256 21.34 -0.82 -8.11
N TYR A 257 21.09 0.40 -8.61
CA TYR A 257 20.49 0.53 -9.94
C TYR A 257 21.40 -0.17 -10.95
N PRO A 258 20.87 -1.06 -11.82
CA PRO A 258 21.65 -1.52 -12.96
C PRO A 258 22.11 -0.28 -13.71
N LYS A 259 23.42 -0.20 -13.97
CA LYS A 259 24.01 0.89 -14.74
C LYS A 259 23.20 1.01 -16.04
N ALA A 260 22.68 2.20 -16.32
CA ALA A 260 22.10 2.47 -17.62
C ALA A 260 23.15 2.14 -18.69
N PHE A 261 22.81 1.22 -19.60
CA PHE A 261 23.59 0.93 -20.79
C PHE A 261 23.48 2.08 -21.79
#